data_AF-A0A7V2EAC2-F1
#
_entry.id   AF-A0A7V2EAC2-F1
#
_cell.length_a   1.000
_cell.length_b   1.000
_cell.length_c   1.000
_cell.angle_alpha   90.00
_cell.angle_beta   90.00
_cell.angle_gamma   90.00
#
_symmetry.space_group_name_H-M   'P 1'
#
loop_
_entity.id
_entity.type
_entity.pdbx_description
1 polymer ?
#
loop_
_entity_poly.entity_id
_entity_poly.type
_entity_poly.pdbx_seq_one_letter_code
_entity_poly.pdbx_strand_id
1 'polypeptide(L)'
;MEIQNGKRFRSGELRYLPEKQLYQLTLVPVSEDAPRVYHGQYDEKTRTLVCERTDPKRKQDERVTINLVDDIRFVYRFDYRPLGRKLYVRDFLVGATREGQSLAVERRKGPECVVSGGLGTIPVSYKGQTYYVCCTGCRDAFNENPEKYIQEFLQRKAREQKPE
;
A
#
# COMPACT_ATOMS: atom_id res chain seq x y z
N MET A 1 -7.61 2.62 -17.10
CA MET A 1 -8.39 3.08 -15.94
C MET A 1 -8.78 4.53 -16.15
N GLU A 2 -10.05 4.85 -15.98
CA GLU A 2 -10.53 6.24 -15.93
C GLU A 2 -10.49 6.76 -14.49
N ILE A 3 -10.19 8.05 -14.34
CA ILE A 3 -10.05 8.72 -13.05
C ILE A 3 -11.16 9.76 -12.95
N GLN A 4 -12.22 9.42 -12.22
CA GLN A 4 -13.31 10.36 -11.96
C GLN A 4 -12.82 11.51 -11.08
N ASN A 5 -13.14 12.75 -11.46
CA ASN A 5 -12.74 13.97 -10.74
C ASN A 5 -11.23 14.12 -10.50
N GLY A 6 -10.40 13.56 -11.39
CA GLY A 6 -8.95 13.70 -11.30
C GLY A 6 -8.51 15.16 -11.42
N LYS A 7 -7.59 15.60 -10.55
CA LYS A 7 -7.04 16.98 -10.58
C LYS A 7 -5.86 17.15 -11.54
N ARG A 8 -5.20 16.04 -11.90
CA ARG A 8 -3.96 16.03 -12.71
C ARG A 8 -4.10 15.21 -13.97
N PHE A 9 -4.68 14.01 -13.85
CA PHE A 9 -4.91 13.07 -14.95
C PHE A 9 -6.36 12.59 -14.94
N ARG A 10 -6.93 12.40 -16.13
CA ARG A 10 -8.28 11.86 -16.33
C ARG A 10 -8.29 10.37 -16.63
N SER A 11 -7.17 9.82 -17.09
CA SER A 11 -7.00 8.38 -17.29
C SER A 11 -5.54 7.95 -17.24
N GLY A 12 -5.34 6.66 -16.99
CA GLY A 12 -4.03 6.02 -16.99
C GLY A 12 -4.11 4.56 -17.41
N GLU A 13 -3.08 4.10 -18.13
CA GLU A 13 -2.91 2.72 -18.55
C GLU A 13 -1.46 2.30 -18.34
N LEU A 14 -1.25 1.14 -17.70
CA LEU A 14 0.05 0.53 -17.52
C LEU A 14 0.07 -0.80 -18.28
N ARG A 15 1.02 -0.95 -19.20
CA ARG A 15 1.17 -2.14 -20.05
C ARG A 15 2.60 -2.63 -20.05
N TYR A 16 2.81 -3.94 -19.95
CA TYR A 16 4.11 -4.53 -20.21
C TYR A 16 4.30 -4.72 -21.72
N LEU A 17 5.46 -4.34 -22.24
CA LEU A 17 5.86 -4.48 -23.64
C LEU A 17 6.90 -5.62 -23.75
N PRO A 18 6.49 -6.85 -24.13
CA PRO A 18 7.39 -8.00 -24.11
C PRO A 18 8.60 -7.84 -25.04
N GLU A 19 8.41 -7.23 -26.21
CA GLU A 19 9.46 -7.00 -27.21
C GLU A 19 10.59 -6.12 -26.69
N LYS A 20 10.27 -5.17 -25.81
CA LYS A 20 11.22 -4.21 -25.25
C LYS A 20 11.64 -4.56 -23.83
N GLN A 21 10.99 -5.54 -23.21
CA GLN A 21 11.14 -5.88 -21.79
C GLN A 21 11.01 -4.66 -20.87
N LEU A 22 10.07 -3.76 -21.20
CA LEU A 22 9.80 -2.53 -20.47
C LEU A 22 8.30 -2.40 -20.19
N TYR A 23 7.98 -1.67 -19.14
CA TYR A 23 6.63 -1.18 -18.90
C TYR A 23 6.42 0.16 -19.62
N GLN A 24 5.27 0.32 -20.23
CA GLN A 24 4.77 1.59 -20.75
C GLN A 24 3.64 2.08 -19.86
N LEU A 25 3.80 3.28 -19.32
CA LEU A 25 2.74 4.00 -18.61
C LEU A 25 2.23 5.12 -19.51
N THR A 26 0.95 5.10 -19.85
CA THR A 26 0.28 6.15 -20.62
C THR A 26 -0.64 6.92 -19.68
N LEU A 27 -0.43 8.21 -19.51
CA LEU A 27 -1.26 9.09 -18.68
C LEU A 27 -1.89 10.19 -19.54
N VAL A 28 -3.18 10.44 -19.39
CA VAL A 28 -3.85 11.54 -20.09
C VAL A 28 -4.12 12.67 -19.09
N PRO A 29 -3.46 13.83 -19.24
CA PRO A 29 -3.66 14.95 -18.32
C PRO A 29 -5.07 15.54 -18.41
N VAL A 30 -5.47 16.28 -17.38
CA VAL A 30 -6.72 17.07 -17.43
C VAL A 30 -6.55 18.33 -18.28
N SER A 31 -5.32 18.88 -18.31
CA SER A 31 -5.03 20.15 -18.99
C SER A 31 -4.80 20.03 -20.50
N GLU A 32 -4.58 18.83 -21.02
CA GLU A 32 -4.22 18.60 -22.42
C GLU A 32 -4.74 17.23 -22.88
N ASP A 33 -5.21 17.14 -24.13
CA ASP A 33 -5.71 15.87 -24.69
C ASP A 33 -4.59 14.90 -25.08
N ALA A 34 -3.39 15.43 -25.34
CA ALA A 34 -2.24 14.64 -25.75
C ALA A 34 -1.77 13.71 -24.61
N PRO A 35 -1.69 12.39 -24.84
CA PRO A 35 -1.22 11.45 -23.84
C PRO A 35 0.27 11.63 -23.56
N ARG A 36 0.64 11.41 -22.30
CA ARG A 36 2.03 11.35 -21.84
C ARG A 36 2.44 9.89 -21.73
N VAL A 37 3.41 9.49 -22.53
CA VAL A 37 3.93 8.12 -22.57
C VAL A 37 5.27 8.07 -21.85
N TYR A 38 5.35 7.21 -20.83
CA TYR A 38 6.55 6.96 -20.03
C TYR A 38 6.98 5.51 -20.22
N HIS A 39 8.28 5.26 -20.08
CA HIS A 39 8.85 3.91 -20.15
C HIS A 39 9.65 3.62 -18.90
N GLY A 40 9.58 2.37 -18.43
CA GLY A 40 10.14 2.02 -17.14
C GLY A 40 10.41 0.54 -16.92
N GLN A 41 11.09 0.26 -15.81
CA GLN A 41 11.37 -1.10 -15.36
C GLN A 41 10.85 -1.31 -13.94
N TYR A 42 10.42 -2.53 -13.68
CA TYR A 42 10.05 -2.99 -12.36
C TYR A 42 11.23 -3.74 -11.73
N ASP A 43 11.65 -3.28 -10.56
CA ASP A 43 12.62 -3.97 -9.72
C ASP A 43 11.87 -4.78 -8.66
N GLU A 44 11.97 -6.10 -8.76
CA GLU A 44 11.31 -7.03 -7.84
C GLU A 44 11.85 -6.94 -6.40
N LYS A 45 13.14 -6.64 -6.23
CA LYS A 45 13.79 -6.61 -4.91
C LYS A 45 13.28 -5.42 -4.09
N THR A 46 13.15 -4.28 -4.75
CA THR A 46 12.62 -3.05 -4.12
C THR A 46 11.12 -2.89 -4.31
N ARG A 47 10.47 -3.81 -5.04
CA ARG A 47 9.06 -3.79 -5.44
C ARG A 47 8.65 -2.42 -6.03
N THR A 48 9.50 -1.89 -6.90
CA THR A 48 9.37 -0.51 -7.40
C THR A 48 9.39 -0.49 -8.93
N LEU A 49 8.38 0.13 -9.52
CA LEU A 49 8.34 0.49 -10.93
C LEU A 49 8.75 1.97 -11.08
N VAL A 50 9.76 2.24 -11.88
CA VAL A 50 10.19 3.60 -12.24
C VAL A 50 9.97 3.82 -13.72
N CYS A 51 9.05 4.72 -14.07
CA CYS A 51 8.76 5.12 -15.44
C CYS A 51 9.20 6.57 -15.68
N GLU A 52 9.91 6.83 -16.78
CA GLU A 52 10.49 8.13 -17.10
C GLU A 52 10.09 8.61 -18.49
N ARG A 53 10.09 9.93 -18.65
CA ARG A 53 9.85 10.63 -19.91
C ARG A 53 10.60 11.96 -19.90
N THR A 54 11.10 12.42 -21.04
CA THR A 54 11.55 13.80 -21.21
C THR A 54 10.45 14.61 -21.90
N ASP A 55 10.03 15.72 -21.29
CA ASP A 55 9.07 16.65 -21.86
C ASP A 55 9.81 17.75 -22.65
N PRO A 56 9.74 17.75 -24.00
CA PRO A 56 10.46 18.72 -24.83
C PRO A 56 9.85 20.13 -24.73
N LYS A 57 8.55 20.26 -24.44
CA LYS A 57 7.87 21.56 -24.34
C LYS A 57 8.24 22.26 -23.03
N ARG A 58 8.25 21.50 -21.94
CA ARG A 58 8.56 22.01 -20.60
C ARG A 58 10.05 21.99 -20.27
N LYS A 59 10.88 21.38 -21.14
CA LYS A 59 12.32 21.20 -20.95
C LYS A 59 12.62 20.60 -19.57
N GLN A 60 11.98 19.48 -19.26
CA GLN A 60 12.15 18.79 -18.00
C GLN A 60 12.05 17.27 -18.18
N ASP A 61 12.78 16.54 -17.36
CA ASP A 61 12.55 15.10 -17.19
C ASP A 61 11.45 14.88 -16.16
N GLU A 62 10.55 13.96 -16.45
CA GLU A 62 9.44 13.57 -15.59
C GLU A 62 9.62 12.10 -15.21
N ARG A 63 9.35 11.79 -13.94
CA ARG A 63 9.48 10.46 -13.37
C ARG A 63 8.26 10.12 -12.56
N VAL A 64 7.63 8.99 -12.89
CA VAL A 64 6.60 8.36 -12.08
C VAL A 64 7.22 7.14 -11.40
N THR A 65 7.23 7.14 -10.07
CA THR A 65 7.68 5.99 -9.29
C THR A 65 6.47 5.38 -8.58
N ILE A 66 6.23 4.09 -8.78
CA ILE A 66 5.19 3.30 -8.10
C ILE A 66 5.90 2.26 -7.23
N ASN A 67 5.70 2.32 -5.93
CA ASN A 67 6.28 1.41 -4.95
C ASN A 67 5.18 0.61 -4.25
N LEU A 68 5.30 -0.72 -4.24
CA LEU A 68 4.44 -1.59 -3.46
C LEU A 68 5.02 -1.71 -2.04
N VAL A 69 4.47 -0.94 -1.11
CA VAL A 69 4.98 -0.86 0.27
C VAL A 69 4.77 -2.20 0.97
N ASP A 70 3.57 -2.75 0.87
CA ASP A 70 3.16 -4.03 1.45
C ASP A 70 2.11 -4.69 0.52
N ASP A 71 1.25 -5.55 1.04
CA ASP A 71 0.19 -6.26 0.31
C ASP A 71 -1.12 -5.48 0.19
N ILE A 72 -1.31 -4.44 0.99
CA ILE A 72 -2.52 -3.61 1.01
C ILE A 72 -2.28 -2.18 0.51
N ARG A 73 -1.03 -1.76 0.39
CA ARG A 73 -0.67 -0.38 0.09
C ARG A 73 0.37 -0.28 -1.01
N PHE A 74 0.09 0.61 -1.95
CA PHE A 74 1.10 1.15 -2.84
C PHE A 74 1.14 2.67 -2.75
N VAL A 75 2.29 3.22 -3.06
CA VAL A 75 2.51 4.66 -3.16
C VAL A 75 3.01 4.95 -4.55
N TYR A 76 2.38 5.91 -5.22
CA TYR A 76 2.94 6.47 -6.44
C TYR A 76 3.28 7.94 -6.24
N ARG A 77 4.37 8.37 -6.86
CA ARG A 77 4.81 9.77 -6.84
C ARG A 77 5.17 10.23 -8.23
N PHE A 78 4.99 11.52 -8.45
CA PHE A 78 5.44 12.23 -9.62
C PHE A 78 6.55 13.21 -9.20
N ASP A 79 7.71 13.02 -9.80
CA ASP A 79 8.87 13.88 -9.63
C ASP A 79 9.23 14.47 -11.00
N TYR A 80 9.74 15.71 -11.03
CA TYR A 80 10.27 16.32 -12.25
C TYR A 80 11.63 16.95 -11.99
N ARG A 81 12.43 17.07 -13.05
CA ARG A 81 13.76 17.68 -13.02
C ARG A 81 13.90 18.61 -14.22
N PRO A 82 13.89 19.94 -14.01
CA PRO A 82 14.17 20.88 -15.10
C PRO A 82 15.55 20.61 -15.73
N LEU A 83 15.66 20.81 -17.05
CA LEU A 83 16.92 20.62 -17.76
C LEU A 83 18.03 21.48 -17.11
N GLY A 84 19.19 20.88 -16.87
CA GLY A 84 20.34 21.54 -16.21
C GLY A 84 20.31 21.51 -14.67
N ARG A 85 19.24 21.01 -14.04
CA ARG A 85 19.24 20.70 -12.59
C ARG A 85 19.71 19.26 -12.36
N LYS A 86 20.41 19.02 -11.25
CA LYS A 86 20.89 17.68 -10.87
C LYS A 86 19.83 16.84 -10.18
N LEU A 87 18.99 17.47 -9.34
CA LEU A 87 18.05 16.79 -8.45
C LEU A 87 16.62 16.87 -8.96
N TYR A 88 15.86 15.81 -8.73
CA TYR A 88 14.41 15.80 -8.95
C TYR A 88 13.68 16.53 -7.81
N VAL A 89 12.65 17.27 -8.18
CA VAL A 89 11.68 17.90 -7.28
C VAL A 89 10.41 17.06 -7.31
N ARG A 90 9.90 16.71 -6.12
CA ARG A 90 8.62 16.00 -6.00
C ARG A 90 7.48 17.00 -6.16
N ASP A 91 6.59 16.75 -7.11
CA ASP A 91 5.35 17.53 -7.26
C ASP A 91 4.30 17.00 -6.29
N PHE A 92 3.99 15.70 -6.38
CA PHE A 92 2.99 15.08 -5.52
C PHE A 92 3.29 13.61 -5.24
N LEU A 93 2.66 13.10 -4.19
CA LEU A 93 2.67 11.72 -3.77
C LEU A 93 1.26 11.31 -3.38
N VAL A 94 0.85 10.13 -3.80
CA VAL A 94 -0.44 9.54 -3.46
C VAL A 94 -0.20 8.14 -2.89
N GLY A 95 -0.72 7.92 -1.69
CA GLY A 95 -0.82 6.58 -1.11
C GLY A 95 -2.20 6.01 -1.39
N ALA A 96 -2.25 4.82 -1.98
CA ALA A 96 -3.48 4.08 -2.19
C ALA A 96 -3.46 2.84 -1.29
N THR A 97 -4.49 2.70 -0.48
CA THR A 97 -4.70 1.55 0.39
C THR A 97 -5.90 0.79 -0.14
N ARG A 98 -5.83 -0.53 -0.10
CA ARG A 98 -6.91 -1.40 -0.51
C ARG A 98 -8.18 -1.03 0.27
N GLU A 99 -9.29 -0.91 -0.44
CA GLU A 99 -10.59 -0.62 0.15
C GLU A 99 -10.93 -1.63 1.26
N GLY A 100 -11.52 -1.13 2.34
CA GLY A 100 -11.81 -1.92 3.55
C GLY A 100 -10.59 -2.24 4.43
N GLN A 101 -9.36 -1.93 4.01
CA GLN A 101 -8.16 -2.10 4.83
C GLN A 101 -7.78 -0.77 5.51
N SER A 102 -7.44 -0.83 6.79
CA SER A 102 -7.02 0.34 7.55
C SER A 102 -5.52 0.58 7.42
N LEU A 103 -5.17 1.84 7.14
CA LEU A 103 -3.81 2.35 7.14
C LEU A 103 -3.10 2.20 8.50
N ALA A 104 -3.86 2.26 9.59
CA ALA A 104 -3.36 2.23 10.96
C ALA A 104 -3.36 0.82 11.55
N VAL A 105 -3.81 -0.20 10.79
CA VAL A 105 -3.53 -1.59 11.14
C VAL A 105 -2.07 -1.80 10.78
N GLU A 106 -1.19 -1.41 11.70
CA GLU A 106 0.12 -2.02 11.76
C GLU A 106 -0.13 -3.52 11.86
N ARG A 107 -0.01 -4.25 10.75
CA ARG A 107 0.29 -5.67 10.82
C ARG A 107 1.73 -5.78 11.33
N ARG A 108 1.95 -5.39 12.59
CA ARG A 108 3.14 -5.81 13.32
C ARG A 108 3.13 -7.32 13.18
N LYS A 109 4.14 -7.88 12.51
CA LYS A 109 4.31 -9.32 12.37
C LYS A 109 4.27 -9.92 13.76
N GLY A 110 3.19 -10.60 14.10
CA GLY A 110 3.01 -11.20 15.40
C GLY A 110 1.56 -11.60 15.66
N PRO A 111 1.35 -12.41 16.71
CA PRO A 111 0.03 -12.85 17.10
C PRO A 111 -0.78 -11.67 17.64
N GLU A 112 -2.10 -11.77 17.53
CA GLU A 112 -3.01 -10.74 18.01
C GLU A 112 -3.36 -10.96 19.49
N CYS A 113 -3.52 -9.86 20.23
CA CYS A 113 -4.01 -9.87 21.60
C CYS A 113 -5.48 -10.29 21.63
N VAL A 114 -5.77 -11.40 22.30
CA VAL A 114 -7.14 -11.94 22.41
C VAL A 114 -8.10 -11.01 23.15
N VAL A 115 -7.59 -10.12 24.01
CA VAL A 115 -8.41 -9.18 24.78
C VAL A 115 -8.62 -7.86 24.03
N SER A 116 -7.54 -7.25 23.52
CA SER A 116 -7.58 -5.87 23.00
C SER A 116 -7.47 -5.76 21.48
N GLY A 117 -7.13 -6.84 20.77
CA GLY A 117 -6.84 -6.82 19.33
C GLY A 117 -5.51 -6.14 18.95
N GLY A 118 -4.72 -5.67 19.92
CA GLY A 118 -3.38 -5.14 19.68
C GLY A 118 -2.35 -6.25 19.38
N LEU A 119 -1.07 -5.88 19.25
CA LEU A 119 0.01 -6.87 19.11
C LEU A 119 0.15 -7.69 20.40
N GLY A 120 -0.04 -9.00 20.29
CA GLY A 120 0.23 -9.97 21.34
C GLY A 120 1.73 -10.24 21.44
N THR A 121 2.28 -10.07 22.63
CA THR A 121 3.71 -10.28 22.94
C THR A 121 3.91 -11.34 24.04
N ILE A 122 2.86 -11.62 24.81
CA ILE A 122 2.90 -12.55 25.95
C ILE A 122 2.01 -13.76 25.64
N PRO A 123 2.52 -14.99 25.65
CA PRO A 123 1.73 -16.20 25.47
C PRO A 123 0.92 -16.53 26.74
N VAL A 124 -0.32 -16.98 26.56
CA VAL A 124 -1.21 -17.52 27.61
C VAL A 124 -1.84 -18.81 27.10
N SER A 125 -2.09 -19.78 27.98
CA SER A 125 -2.63 -21.08 27.58
C SER A 125 -3.96 -21.36 28.27
N TYR A 126 -4.96 -21.81 27.50
CA TYR A 126 -6.27 -22.22 28.03
C TYR A 126 -6.79 -23.44 27.28
N LYS A 127 -7.23 -24.48 28.02
CA LYS A 127 -7.74 -25.76 27.48
C LYS A 127 -6.84 -26.38 26.39
N GLY A 128 -5.51 -26.30 26.57
CA GLY A 128 -4.53 -26.86 25.63
C GLY A 128 -4.22 -25.99 24.41
N GLN A 129 -4.90 -24.84 24.24
CA GLN A 129 -4.64 -23.89 23.16
C GLN A 129 -3.80 -22.71 23.66
N THR A 130 -2.85 -22.25 22.83
CA THR A 130 -2.04 -21.05 23.12
C THR A 130 -2.64 -19.82 22.45
N TYR A 131 -2.80 -18.77 23.24
CA TYR A 131 -3.28 -17.44 22.86
C TYR A 131 -2.23 -16.40 23.24
N TYR A 132 -2.40 -15.16 22.78
CA TYR A 132 -1.46 -14.08 23.08
C TYR A 132 -2.18 -12.85 23.62
N VAL A 133 -1.48 -12.09 24.47
CA VAL A 133 -1.94 -10.82 25.05
C VAL A 133 -0.84 -9.75 24.97
N CYS A 134 -1.23 -8.47 24.99
CA CYS A 134 -0.31 -7.36 24.79
C CYS A 134 0.37 -6.85 26.08
N CYS A 135 -0.21 -7.12 27.26
CA CYS A 135 0.30 -6.68 28.54
C CYS A 135 -0.20 -7.57 29.69
N THR A 136 0.36 -7.38 30.89
CA THR A 136 -0.08 -8.09 32.10
C THR A 136 -1.53 -7.82 32.45
N GLY A 137 -2.03 -6.59 32.24
CA GLY A 137 -3.44 -6.28 32.47
C GLY A 137 -4.39 -7.10 31.58
N CYS A 138 -4.04 -7.32 30.31
CA CYS A 138 -4.80 -8.22 29.44
C CYS A 138 -4.65 -9.69 29.84
N ARG A 139 -3.50 -10.11 30.38
CA ARG A 139 -3.32 -11.47 30.92
C ARG A 139 -4.26 -11.71 32.10
N ASP A 140 -4.33 -10.77 33.02
CA ASP A 140 -5.12 -10.91 34.24
C ASP A 140 -6.62 -10.92 33.89
N ALA A 141 -7.06 -10.01 33.01
CA ALA A 141 -8.42 -10.04 32.47
C ALA A 141 -8.74 -11.34 31.73
N PHE A 142 -7.81 -11.87 30.93
CA PHE A 142 -7.97 -13.16 30.26
C PHE A 142 -8.09 -14.31 31.25
N ASN A 143 -7.31 -14.32 32.33
CA ASN A 143 -7.37 -15.38 33.34
C ASN A 143 -8.68 -15.34 34.16
N GLU A 144 -9.24 -14.15 34.39
CA GLU A 144 -10.53 -13.99 35.08
C GLU A 144 -11.71 -14.53 34.26
N ASN A 145 -11.73 -14.27 32.95
CA ASN A 145 -12.83 -14.66 32.06
C ASN A 145 -12.35 -15.15 30.68
N PRO A 146 -11.60 -16.26 30.61
CA PRO A 146 -10.93 -16.69 29.37
C PRO A 146 -11.93 -17.02 28.27
N GLU A 147 -13.05 -17.66 28.61
CA GLU A 147 -14.05 -18.11 27.64
C GLU A 147 -14.72 -16.95 26.91
N LYS A 148 -15.00 -15.85 27.59
CA LYS A 148 -15.59 -14.65 27.00
C LYS A 148 -14.69 -14.07 25.91
N TYR A 149 -13.42 -13.85 26.23
CA TYR A 149 -12.47 -13.24 25.30
C TYR A 149 -12.11 -14.18 24.15
N ILE A 150 -12.03 -15.49 24.39
CA ILE A 150 -11.83 -16.48 23.31
C ILE A 150 -13.02 -16.46 22.34
N GLN A 151 -14.25 -16.44 22.83
CA GLN A 151 -15.43 -16.37 21.98
C GLN A 151 -15.46 -15.10 21.13
N GLU A 152 -15.19 -13.95 21.74
CA GLU A 152 -15.13 -12.67 21.04
C GLU A 152 -14.01 -12.64 19.98
N PHE A 153 -12.84 -13.18 20.32
CA PHE A 153 -11.71 -13.31 19.39
C PHE A 153 -12.03 -14.23 18.21
N LEU A 154 -12.65 -15.39 18.45
CA LEU A 154 -13.07 -16.31 17.39
C LEU A 154 -14.15 -15.68 16.50
N GLN A 155 -15.11 -14.95 17.07
CA GLN A 155 -16.13 -14.24 16.29
C GLN A 155 -15.51 -13.14 15.41
N ARG A 156 -14.55 -12.37 15.94
CA ARG A 156 -13.81 -11.36 15.17
C ARG A 156 -13.03 -12.00 14.03
N LYS A 157 -12.30 -13.09 14.30
CA LYS A 157 -11.57 -13.85 13.26
C LYS A 157 -12.50 -14.44 12.20
N ALA A 158 -13.69 -14.91 12.59
CA ALA A 158 -14.69 -15.42 11.66
C ALA A 158 -15.31 -14.33 10.78
N ARG A 159 -15.54 -13.13 11.33
CA ARG A 159 -16.00 -11.94 10.55
C ARG A 159 -14.94 -11.46 9.58
N GLU A 160 -13.66 -11.49 9.96
CA GLU A 160 -12.53 -11.14 9.09
C GLU A 160 -12.33 -12.16 7.94
N GLN A 161 -12.70 -13.43 8.13
CA GLN A 161 -12.49 -14.51 7.15
C GLN A 161 -13.66 -14.73 6.17
N LYS A 162 -14.79 -14.05 6.33
CA LYS A 162 -15.85 -14.02 5.32
C LYS A 162 -15.69 -12.75 4.47
N PRO A 163 -14.95 -12.81 3.34
CA PRO A 163 -15.03 -11.76 2.34
C PRO A 163 -16.45 -11.81 1.74
N GLU A 164 -17.16 -10.69 1.85
CA GLU A 164 -18.33 -10.39 1.02
C GLU A 164 -17.89 -10.02 -0.40
#